data_AF-A0A838CT21-F1
#
_entry.id   AF-A0A838CT21-F1
#
_cell.length_a   1.000
_cell.length_b   1.000
_cell.length_c   1.000
_cell.angle_alpha   90.00
_cell.angle_beta   90.00
_cell.angle_gamma   90.00
#
_symmetry.space_group_name_H-M   'P 1'
#
loop_
_entity.id
_entity.type
_entity.pdbx_description
1 polymer ?
#
loop_
_entity_poly.entity_id
_entity_poly.type
_entity_poly.pdbx_seq_one_letter_code
_entity_poly.pdbx_strand_id
1 'polypeptide(L)'
;MLLKLSRLLFSVLVISSSVYILVTKNFDFIPYLLMALGASTLVIGISEVRSDKRNFWGYVSIAATFVVLYTLFDILSNTNLSIFL
;
A
#
# COMPACT_ATOMS: atom_id res chain seq x y z
N MET A 1 14.11 14.32 -9.15
CA MET A 1 14.95 13.69 -8.11
C MET A 1 14.14 13.29 -6.87
N LEU A 2 13.25 14.16 -6.35
CA LEU A 2 12.43 13.90 -5.17
C LEU A 2 11.56 12.62 -5.22
N LEU A 3 10.94 12.32 -6.37
CA LEU A 3 10.02 11.17 -6.54
C LEU A 3 10.71 9.80 -6.48
N LYS A 4 11.99 9.72 -6.87
CA LYS A 4 12.78 8.50 -6.71
C LYS A 4 13.08 8.23 -5.24
N LEU A 5 13.28 9.29 -4.46
CA LEU A 5 13.61 9.19 -3.04
C LEU A 5 12.39 8.77 -2.21
N SER A 6 11.21 9.33 -2.48
CA SER A 6 9.96 8.94 -1.81
C SER A 6 9.59 7.48 -2.08
N ARG A 7 9.80 7.01 -3.32
CA ARG A 7 9.62 5.60 -3.69
C ARG A 7 10.56 4.68 -2.94
N LEU A 8 11.82 5.08 -2.76
CA LEU A 8 12.81 4.28 -2.04
C LEU A 8 12.48 4.22 -0.54
N LEU A 9 12.12 5.35 0.08
CA LEU A 9 11.70 5.40 1.48
C LEU A 9 10.46 4.54 1.74
N PHE A 10 9.43 4.66 0.90
CA PHE A 10 8.23 3.81 1.03
C PHE A 10 8.54 2.34 0.81
N SER A 11 9.36 1.99 -0.18
CA SER A 11 9.76 0.60 -0.41
C SER A 11 10.48 0.02 0.80
N VAL A 12 11.41 0.77 1.40
CA VAL A 12 12.14 0.32 2.60
C VAL A 12 11.19 0.14 3.78
N LEU A 13 10.27 1.08 4.01
CA LEU A 13 9.26 0.99 5.08
C LEU A 13 8.33 -0.21 4.93
N VAL A 14 7.92 -0.51 3.69
CA VAL A 14 7.06 -1.67 3.40
C VAL A 14 7.80 -2.97 3.64
N ILE A 15 9.04 -3.08 3.18
CA ILE A 15 9.86 -4.28 3.37
C ILE A 15 10.16 -4.50 4.85
N SER A 16 10.57 -3.46 5.59
CA SER A 16 10.86 -3.57 7.02
C SER A 16 9.63 -3.99 7.82
N SER A 17 8.47 -3.40 7.51
CA SER A 17 7.22 -3.73 8.17
C SER A 17 6.76 -5.15 7.82
N SER A 18 6.98 -5.61 6.58
CA SER A 18 6.63 -6.96 6.14
C SER A 18 7.47 -8.02 6.87
N VAL A 19 8.78 -7.78 7.01
CA VAL A 19 9.67 -8.62 7.82
C VAL A 19 9.23 -8.63 9.29
N TYR A 20 8.86 -7.46 9.84
CA TYR A 20 8.39 -7.36 11.22
C TYR A 20 7.14 -8.20 11.50
N ILE A 21 6.13 -8.12 10.61
CA ILE A 21 4.91 -8.95 10.72
C ILE A 21 5.26 -10.43 10.64
N LEU A 22 6.15 -10.83 9.72
CA LEU A 22 6.49 -12.23 9.51
C LEU A 22 7.26 -12.82 10.70
N VAL A 23 8.18 -12.05 11.29
CA VAL A 23 8.95 -12.46 12.48
C VAL A 23 8.06 -12.52 13.71
N THR A 24 7.21 -11.51 13.91
CA THR A 24 6.35 -11.41 15.10
C THR A 24 5.13 -12.35 14.99
N LYS A 25 4.81 -12.83 13.78
CA LYS A 25 3.57 -13.56 13.43
C LYS A 25 2.29 -12.85 13.89
N ASN A 26 2.38 -11.55 14.15
CA ASN A 26 1.25 -10.77 14.59
C ASN A 26 0.64 -10.05 13.38
N PHE A 27 -0.44 -10.65 12.88
CA PHE A 27 -1.13 -10.21 11.67
C PHE A 27 -2.06 -9.01 11.91
N ASP A 28 -2.24 -8.56 13.15
CA ASP A 28 -3.05 -7.38 13.48
C ASP A 28 -2.48 -6.09 12.86
N PHE A 29 -1.17 -6.10 12.53
CA PHE A 29 -0.50 -4.99 11.86
C PHE A 29 -0.64 -5.00 10.33
N ILE A 30 -1.18 -6.07 9.72
CA ILE A 30 -1.42 -6.15 8.28
C ILE A 30 -2.30 -4.99 7.78
N PRO A 31 -3.48 -4.69 8.35
CA PRO A 31 -4.31 -3.58 7.86
C PRO A 31 -3.62 -2.22 7.92
N TYR A 32 -2.79 -1.96 8.95
CA TYR A 32 -1.98 -0.74 9.05
C TYR A 32 -0.90 -0.67 7.96
N LEU A 33 -0.26 -1.80 7.65
CA LEU A 33 0.75 -1.90 6.61
C LEU A 33 0.14 -1.71 5.22
N LEU A 34 -1.03 -2.30 4.96
CA LEU A 34 -1.81 -2.08 3.73
C LEU A 34 -2.27 -0.63 3.57
N MET A 35 -2.70 0.04 4.65
CA MET A 35 -3.02 1.47 4.61
C MET A 35 -1.80 2.32 4.21
N ALA A 36 -0.64 2.07 4.81
CA ALA A 36 0.60 2.76 4.47
C ALA A 36 1.03 2.50 3.02
N LEU A 37 0.92 1.24 2.57
CA LEU A 37 1.14 0.83 1.20
C LEU A 37 0.22 1.58 0.22
N GLY A 38 -1.08 1.63 0.50
CA GLY A 38 -2.08 2.28 -0.34
C GLY A 38 -1.80 3.77 -0.49
N ALA A 39 -1.54 4.46 0.62
CA ALA A 39 -1.15 5.86 0.62
C ALA A 39 0.14 6.11 -0.19
N SER A 40 1.11 5.20 -0.10
CA SER A 40 2.35 5.29 -0.87
C SER A 40 2.12 5.25 -2.37
N THR A 41 1.34 4.26 -2.84
CA THR A 41 1.03 4.07 -4.25
C THR A 41 0.16 5.18 -4.80
N LEU A 42 -0.67 5.80 -3.96
CA LEU A 42 -1.51 6.94 -4.33
C LEU A 42 -0.64 8.20 -4.53
N VAL A 43 0.26 8.49 -3.61
CA VAL A 43 1.22 9.61 -3.72
C VAL A 43 2.12 9.44 -4.95
N ILE A 44 2.62 8.22 -5.19
CA ILE A 44 3.43 7.90 -6.38
C ILE A 44 2.60 8.10 -7.65
N GLY A 45 1.38 7.54 -7.71
CA GLY A 45 0.49 7.66 -8.87
C GLY A 45 0.13 9.10 -9.21
N ILE A 46 -0.24 9.91 -8.21
CA ILE A 46 -0.51 11.35 -8.40
C ILE A 46 0.75 12.06 -8.90
N SER A 47 1.91 11.76 -8.34
CA SER A 47 3.16 12.42 -8.75
C SER A 47 3.57 12.09 -10.18
N GLU A 48 3.35 10.85 -10.61
CA GLU A 48 3.69 10.35 -11.95
C GLU A 48 2.73 10.93 -12.99
N VAL A 49 1.44 11.06 -12.65
CA VAL A 49 0.42 11.71 -13.50
C VAL A 49 0.66 13.22 -13.62
N ARG A 50 1.11 13.88 -12.54
CA ARG A 50 1.36 15.32 -12.53
C ARG A 50 2.68 15.71 -13.22
N SER A 51 3.66 14.81 -13.26
CA SER A 51 4.97 15.06 -13.87
C SER A 51 4.96 14.83 -15.39
N ASP A 52 4.05 15.52 -16.09
CA ASP A 52 4.00 15.80 -17.54
C ASP A 52 4.53 14.75 -18.52
N LYS A 53 4.32 13.47 -18.20
CA LYS A 53 4.43 12.38 -19.14
C LYS A 53 3.18 11.55 -18.90
N ARG A 54 2.42 11.29 -19.96
CA ARG A 54 1.38 10.24 -20.01
C ARG A 54 2.02 8.87 -19.81
N ASN A 55 2.74 8.69 -18.70
CA ASN A 55 3.45 7.49 -18.37
C ASN A 55 2.38 6.54 -17.88
N PHE A 56 2.13 5.49 -18.65
CA PHE A 56 1.14 4.45 -18.37
C PHE A 56 1.22 3.95 -16.90
N TRP A 57 2.44 3.98 -16.36
CA TRP A 57 2.77 3.71 -14.96
C TRP A 57 2.00 4.54 -13.92
N GLY A 58 1.65 5.80 -14.20
CA GLY A 58 0.85 6.62 -13.29
C GLY A 58 -0.57 6.09 -13.11
N TYR A 59 -1.20 5.67 -14.21
CA TYR A 59 -2.52 5.03 -14.19
C TYR A 59 -2.47 3.66 -13.50
N VAL A 60 -1.42 2.87 -13.74
CA VAL A 60 -1.20 1.59 -13.06
C VAL A 60 -1.08 1.78 -11.54
N SER A 61 -0.39 2.82 -11.08
CA SER A 61 -0.24 3.11 -9.64
C SER A 61 -1.56 3.55 -8.98
N ILE A 62 -2.41 4.27 -9.72
CA ILE A 62 -3.77 4.60 -9.27
C ILE A 62 -4.62 3.32 -9.19
N ALA A 63 -4.58 2.46 -10.20
CA ALA A 63 -5.28 1.17 -10.17
C ALA A 63 -4.78 0.28 -9.01
N ALA A 64 -3.48 0.25 -8.75
CA ALA A 64 -2.89 -0.47 -7.62
C ALA A 64 -3.44 0.04 -6.27
N THR A 65 -3.72 1.34 -6.15
CA THR A 65 -4.34 1.90 -4.94
C THR A 65 -5.74 1.34 -4.72
N PHE A 66 -6.54 1.15 -5.78
CA PHE A 66 -7.86 0.51 -5.68
C PHE A 66 -7.75 -0.95 -5.21
N VAL A 67 -6.74 -1.69 -5.70
CA VAL A 67 -6.49 -3.08 -5.26
C VAL A 67 -6.12 -3.13 -3.77
N VAL A 68 -5.28 -2.19 -3.32
CA VAL A 68 -4.90 -2.09 -1.91
C VAL A 68 -6.10 -1.72 -1.02
N LEU A 69 -6.99 -0.85 -1.48
CA LEU A 69 -8.22 -0.53 -0.75
C LEU A 69 -9.21 -1.70 -0.71
N TYR A 70 -9.33 -2.44 -1.81
CA TYR A 70 -10.17 -3.64 -1.86
C TYR A 70 -9.68 -4.71 -0.88
N THR A 71 -8.37 -4.97 -0.85
CA THR A 71 -7.77 -5.92 0.10
C THR A 71 -7.90 -5.47 1.54
N LEU A 72 -7.80 -4.16 1.83
CA LEU A 72 -8.10 -3.61 3.16
C LEU A 72 -9.56 -3.87 3.56
N PHE A 73 -10.50 -3.62 2.65
CA PHE A 73 -11.93 -3.84 2.89
C PHE A 73 -12.26 -5.32 3.11
N ASP A 74 -11.66 -6.21 2.32
CA ASP A 74 -11.81 -7.66 2.45
C ASP A 74 -11.29 -8.15 3.81
N ILE A 75 -10.09 -7.72 4.21
CA ILE A 75 -9.51 -8.06 5.52
C ILE A 75 -10.45 -7.59 6.64
N LEU A 76 -10.87 -6.33 6.62
CA LEU A 76 -11.75 -5.77 7.65
C LEU A 76 -13.10 -6.50 7.71
N SER A 77 -13.68 -6.83 6.56
CA SER A 77 -14.93 -7.60 6.47
C SER A 77 -14.78 -9.02 7.00
N ASN A 78 -13.66 -9.68 6.72
CA ASN A 78 -13.38 -11.04 7.13
C ASN A 78 -13.03 -11.14 8.62
N THR A 79 -12.29 -10.17 9.16
CA THR A 79 -11.97 -10.13 10.61
C THR A 79 -13.23 -9.94 11.45
N ASN A 80 -14.21 -9.15 10.97
CA ASN A 80 -15.51 -9.03 11.61
C ASN A 80 -16.33 -10.32 11.51
N LEU A 81 -16.15 -11.11 10.45
CA LEU A 81 -16.83 -12.41 10.27
C LEU A 81 -16.27 -13.50 11.20
N SER A 82 -14.95 -13.52 11.43
CA SER A 82 -14.30 -14.50 12.32
C SER A 82 -14.53 -14.24 13.82
N ILE A 83 -14.96 -13.04 14.19
CA ILE A 83 -15.37 -12.72 15.58
C ILE A 83 -16.83 -13.15 15.83
N PHE A 84 -17.61 -13.36 14.77
CA PHE A 84 -19.05 -13.68 14.84
C PHE A 84 -19.39 -15.17 14.64
N LEU A 85 -18.41 -16.02 14.28
CA LEU A 85 -18.53 -17.48 14.14
C LEU A 85 -17.73 -18.19 15.24
#